data_AF-A0A1V5MNS8-F1
#
_entry.id   AF-A0A1V5MNS8-F1
#
_cell.length_a   1.000
_cell.length_b   1.000
_cell.length_c   1.000
_cell.angle_alpha   90.00
_cell.angle_beta   90.00
_cell.angle_gamma   90.00
#
_symmetry.space_group_name_H-M   'P 1'
#
loop_
_entity.id
_entity.type
_entity.pdbx_description
1 polymer ?
#
loop_
_entity_poly.entity_id
_entity_poly.type
_entity_poly.pdbx_seq_one_letter_code
_entity_poly.pdbx_strand_id
1 'polypeptide(L)'
;MVTALVPMDENEQVTINGTITFGYIISMVCGIIFGYFGHNYVFHGLFIFGQAIIFFAGLLLAKALWPWQKRYHTADPEKASTKGKVDLERIAFFVVAAATLGSALFGAVTGSMWGNGHEAFLAEDLIREPTKTPLQLAIIGHLHIMLTLIAAMLLLILGKWVNFRGKLQKWAMPLMITGTIIITLGVWSIIPYQPTAHLIINVGSFPVLIAALLLVIFGWRQQMRKYLAEKAIAKPTFGDRLIGIIHDPLKFGALWQMVFMNFVVTLVGIFMAVKLDEIFRVWPAREERIALTGHWHILSGIIATIILLYYADIAGLKGKVRQVFGWIIILFSDLAFAAVSVFETKRLFVSEAAQQPLVNTVVLLGDIGLGTVLLALAALMGWRLIDLFKKKGRWTHETEHPSLPVEEEVKQ
;
A
#
# COMPACT_ATOMS: atom_id res chain seq x y z
N MET A 1 9.62 -8.74 -2.78
CA MET A 1 8.42 -9.16 -2.00
C MET A 1 7.56 -10.14 -2.80
N VAL A 2 6.95 -9.73 -3.92
CA VAL A 2 6.09 -10.62 -4.74
C VAL A 2 6.83 -11.88 -5.22
N THR A 3 8.04 -11.70 -5.75
CA THR A 3 8.88 -12.76 -6.30
C THR A 3 9.28 -13.85 -5.30
N ALA A 4 9.18 -13.57 -4.00
CA ALA A 4 9.46 -14.54 -2.93
C ALA A 4 8.19 -15.19 -2.36
N LEU A 5 7.01 -14.71 -2.71
CA LEU A 5 5.71 -15.18 -2.18
C LEU A 5 4.90 -15.95 -3.22
N VAL A 6 5.04 -15.61 -4.49
CA VAL A 6 4.35 -16.27 -5.60
C VAL A 6 5.33 -17.20 -6.30
N PRO A 7 5.02 -18.51 -6.45
CA PRO A 7 5.91 -19.43 -7.14
C PRO A 7 6.27 -18.93 -8.54
N MET A 8 7.53 -18.98 -8.94
CA MET A 8 7.95 -18.67 -10.31
C MET A 8 9.24 -19.42 -10.63
N ASP A 9 9.67 -19.38 -11.88
CA ASP A 9 10.96 -19.97 -12.27
C ASP A 9 12.11 -19.26 -11.53
N GLU A 10 13.10 -20.01 -11.06
CA GLU A 10 14.24 -19.43 -10.33
C GLU A 10 15.01 -18.42 -11.19
N ASN A 11 15.17 -18.70 -12.49
CA ASN A 11 15.84 -17.78 -13.40
C ASN A 11 15.02 -16.49 -13.59
N GLU A 12 13.69 -16.60 -13.68
CA GLU A 12 12.80 -15.43 -13.73
C GLU A 12 12.91 -14.62 -12.44
N GLN A 13 12.87 -15.27 -11.28
CA GLN A 13 13.00 -14.63 -9.97
C GLN A 13 14.31 -13.83 -9.85
N VAL A 14 15.45 -14.47 -10.15
CA VAL A 14 16.77 -13.83 -10.08
C VAL A 14 16.87 -12.67 -11.06
N THR A 15 16.42 -12.86 -12.30
CA THR A 15 16.46 -11.81 -13.33
C THR A 15 15.61 -10.60 -12.95
N ILE A 16 14.38 -10.83 -12.47
CA ILE A 16 13.48 -9.76 -12.02
C ILE A 16 14.11 -9.01 -10.84
N ASN A 17 14.59 -9.73 -9.83
CA ASN A 17 15.16 -9.13 -8.63
C ASN A 17 16.44 -8.32 -8.94
N GLY A 18 17.32 -8.84 -9.80
CA GLY A 18 18.52 -8.11 -10.23
C GLY A 18 18.17 -6.85 -11.02
N THR A 19 17.26 -6.97 -11.98
CA THR A 19 16.83 -5.86 -12.84
C THR A 19 16.16 -4.75 -12.03
N ILE A 20 15.19 -5.10 -11.16
CA ILE A 20 14.48 -4.10 -10.36
C ILE A 20 15.40 -3.43 -9.34
N THR A 21 16.34 -4.18 -8.73
CA THR A 21 17.28 -3.62 -7.76
C THR A 21 18.22 -2.61 -8.42
N PHE A 22 18.77 -2.95 -9.59
CA PHE A 22 19.63 -2.05 -10.35
C PHE A 22 18.89 -0.77 -10.77
N GLY A 23 17.69 -0.91 -11.35
CA GLY A 23 16.85 0.22 -11.73
C GLY A 23 16.49 1.10 -10.53
N TYR A 24 16.07 0.49 -9.41
CA TYR A 24 15.73 1.16 -8.16
C TYR A 24 16.89 1.98 -7.60
N ILE A 25 18.10 1.40 -7.51
CA ILE A 25 19.28 2.10 -6.97
C ILE A 25 19.62 3.32 -7.82
N ILE A 26 19.64 3.16 -9.15
CA ILE A 26 19.93 4.27 -10.07
C ILE A 26 18.89 5.37 -9.92
N SER A 27 17.60 5.02 -9.95
CA SER A 27 16.53 6.00 -9.78
C SER A 27 16.59 6.68 -8.43
N MET A 28 16.75 5.94 -7.34
CA MET A 28 16.80 6.53 -6.00
C MET A 28 17.97 7.52 -5.87
N VAL A 29 19.19 7.10 -6.20
CA VAL A 29 20.40 7.93 -6.03
C VAL A 29 20.35 9.14 -6.95
N CYS A 30 20.11 8.93 -8.25
CA CYS A 30 20.11 10.03 -9.21
C CYS A 30 18.91 10.96 -9.02
N GLY A 31 17.75 10.43 -8.59
CA GLY A 31 16.57 11.22 -8.26
C GLY A 31 16.80 12.13 -7.05
N ILE A 32 17.45 11.64 -5.99
CA ILE A 32 17.83 12.46 -4.83
C ILE A 32 18.82 13.55 -5.24
N ILE A 33 19.87 13.20 -6.00
CA ILE A 33 20.86 14.17 -6.47
C ILE A 33 20.19 15.25 -7.32
N PHE A 34 19.35 14.85 -8.28
CA PHE A 34 18.63 15.79 -9.12
C PHE A 34 17.70 16.70 -8.29
N GLY A 35 16.86 16.12 -7.43
CA GLY A 35 15.83 16.86 -6.68
C GLY A 35 16.37 17.77 -5.58
N TYR A 36 17.54 17.47 -5.01
CA TYR A 36 18.06 18.21 -3.85
C TYR A 36 19.44 18.86 -4.06
N PHE A 37 20.21 18.47 -5.08
CA PHE A 37 21.59 18.88 -5.28
C PHE A 37 21.84 19.51 -6.66
N GLY A 38 21.01 20.49 -7.01
CA GLY A 38 21.29 21.42 -8.11
C GLY A 38 20.63 21.12 -9.45
N HIS A 39 19.61 20.24 -9.50
CA HIS A 39 18.76 20.01 -10.68
C HIS A 39 19.54 19.71 -11.97
N ASN A 40 20.66 19.00 -11.86
CA ASN A 40 21.50 18.69 -13.02
C ASN A 40 20.82 17.64 -13.93
N TYR A 41 20.67 18.00 -15.20
CA TYR A 41 19.96 17.23 -16.22
C TYR A 41 20.55 15.83 -16.49
N VAL A 42 21.84 15.62 -16.26
CA VAL A 42 22.45 14.28 -16.40
C VAL A 42 21.86 13.32 -15.37
N PHE A 43 21.75 13.76 -14.12
CA PHE A 43 21.14 12.94 -13.06
C PHE A 43 19.64 12.77 -13.27
N HIS A 44 18.95 13.74 -13.85
CA HIS A 44 17.57 13.56 -14.30
C HIS A 44 17.45 12.47 -15.38
N GLY A 45 18.32 12.49 -16.39
CA GLY A 45 18.35 11.47 -17.44
C GLY A 45 18.64 10.07 -16.88
N LEU A 46 19.60 9.94 -15.95
CA LEU A 46 19.88 8.68 -15.26
C LEU A 46 18.72 8.23 -14.38
N PHE A 47 18.02 9.14 -13.71
CA PHE A 47 16.81 8.84 -12.96
C PHE A 47 15.73 8.20 -13.85
N ILE A 48 15.45 8.80 -15.02
CA ILE A 48 14.50 8.28 -16.02
C ILE A 48 14.96 6.92 -16.54
N PHE A 49 16.25 6.76 -16.83
CA PHE A 49 16.82 5.48 -17.25
C PHE A 49 16.58 4.38 -16.22
N GLY A 50 16.81 4.67 -14.93
CA GLY A 50 16.48 3.75 -13.84
C GLY A 50 14.99 3.40 -13.80
N GLN A 51 14.09 4.36 -14.02
CA GLN A 51 12.64 4.14 -14.04
C GLN A 51 12.24 3.24 -15.22
N ALA A 52 12.87 3.41 -16.39
CA ALA A 52 12.66 2.53 -17.54
C ALA A 52 13.10 1.08 -17.25
N ILE A 53 14.21 0.89 -16.52
CA ILE A 53 14.63 -0.45 -16.06
C ILE A 53 13.61 -1.04 -15.08
N ILE A 54 13.09 -0.25 -14.13
CA ILE A 54 12.04 -0.71 -13.21
C ILE A 54 10.78 -1.12 -13.98
N PHE A 55 10.36 -0.33 -14.98
CA PHE A 55 9.24 -0.68 -15.85
C PHE A 55 9.49 -2.00 -16.59
N PHE A 56 10.70 -2.21 -17.12
CA PHE A 56 11.10 -3.45 -17.75
C PHE A 56 11.07 -4.64 -16.78
N ALA A 57 11.54 -4.47 -15.54
CA ALA A 57 11.39 -5.49 -14.51
C ALA A 57 9.91 -5.81 -14.22
N GLY A 58 9.03 -4.81 -14.29
CA GLY A 58 7.58 -4.99 -14.22
C GLY A 58 7.03 -5.85 -15.37
N LEU A 59 7.51 -5.67 -16.61
CA LEU A 59 7.15 -6.53 -17.75
C LEU A 59 7.60 -7.98 -17.53
N LEU A 60 8.82 -8.18 -17.05
CA LEU A 60 9.33 -9.50 -16.67
C LEU A 60 8.48 -10.15 -15.58
N LEU A 61 8.09 -9.37 -14.56
CA LEU A 61 7.19 -9.83 -13.49
C LEU A 61 5.81 -10.22 -14.04
N ALA A 62 5.21 -9.42 -14.91
CA ALA A 62 3.93 -9.75 -15.53
C ALA A 62 4.00 -11.06 -16.35
N LYS A 63 5.10 -11.28 -17.06
CA LYS A 63 5.37 -12.54 -17.77
C LYS A 63 5.48 -13.72 -16.80
N ALA A 64 6.26 -13.59 -15.73
CA ALA A 64 6.43 -14.65 -14.73
C ALA A 64 5.11 -14.96 -13.98
N LEU A 65 4.25 -13.96 -13.81
CA LEU A 65 2.93 -14.09 -13.19
C LEU A 65 1.85 -14.65 -14.12
N TRP A 66 2.14 -14.89 -15.41
CA TRP A 66 1.14 -15.33 -16.39
C TRP A 66 0.31 -16.53 -15.89
N PRO A 67 -1.00 -16.36 -15.63
CA PRO A 67 -1.77 -17.35 -14.86
C PRO A 67 -2.12 -18.62 -15.65
N TRP A 68 -2.07 -18.58 -16.98
CA TRP A 68 -2.43 -19.72 -17.83
C TRP A 68 -1.30 -20.74 -18.01
N GLN A 69 -0.18 -20.60 -17.31
CA GLN A 69 0.86 -21.63 -17.30
C GLN A 69 0.40 -22.82 -16.44
N LYS A 70 0.23 -24.00 -17.07
CA LYS A 70 -0.25 -25.22 -16.39
C LYS A 70 0.56 -25.60 -15.15
N ARG A 71 1.87 -25.33 -15.15
CA ARG A 71 2.77 -25.62 -14.01
C ARG A 71 2.41 -24.86 -12.73
N TYR A 72 1.62 -23.79 -12.81
CA TYR A 72 1.19 -22.98 -11.67
C TYR A 72 -0.29 -23.12 -11.35
N HIS A 73 -0.99 -24.09 -11.95
CA HIS A 73 -2.36 -24.41 -11.57
C HIS A 73 -2.37 -25.01 -10.15
N THR A 74 -3.33 -24.60 -9.33
CA THR A 74 -3.44 -25.09 -7.96
C THR A 74 -4.29 -26.36 -7.90
N ALA A 75 -3.79 -27.38 -7.20
CA ALA A 75 -4.57 -28.56 -6.85
C ALA A 75 -5.22 -28.46 -5.46
N ASP A 76 -4.90 -27.40 -4.70
CA ASP A 76 -5.41 -27.20 -3.35
C ASP A 76 -6.90 -26.80 -3.38
N PRO A 77 -7.81 -27.64 -2.84
CA PRO A 77 -9.24 -27.34 -2.83
C PRO A 77 -9.59 -26.16 -1.92
N GLU A 78 -8.74 -25.78 -0.98
CA GLU A 78 -8.96 -24.61 -0.12
C GLU A 78 -8.62 -23.30 -0.83
N LYS A 79 -7.81 -23.34 -1.90
CA LYS A 79 -7.45 -22.15 -2.68
C LYS A 79 -8.53 -21.80 -3.70
N ALA A 80 -8.66 -20.52 -3.99
CA ALA A 80 -9.57 -20.02 -5.01
C ALA A 80 -9.05 -20.37 -6.42
N SER A 81 -9.79 -21.18 -7.17
CA SER A 81 -9.42 -21.58 -8.53
C SER A 81 -10.60 -21.58 -9.50
N THR A 82 -10.31 -21.46 -10.79
CA THR A 82 -11.31 -21.72 -11.84
C THR A 82 -11.62 -23.22 -11.96
N LYS A 83 -12.62 -23.59 -12.77
CA LYS A 83 -12.90 -24.99 -13.14
C LYS A 83 -11.67 -25.70 -13.75
N GLY A 84 -10.83 -24.96 -14.47
CA GLY A 84 -9.58 -25.45 -15.06
C GLY A 84 -8.38 -25.51 -14.11
N LYS A 85 -8.60 -25.33 -12.80
CA LYS A 85 -7.55 -25.25 -11.76
C LYS A 85 -6.61 -24.04 -11.87
N VAL A 86 -6.97 -23.03 -12.66
CA VAL A 86 -6.20 -21.78 -12.71
C VAL A 86 -6.36 -21.06 -11.38
N ASP A 87 -5.25 -20.74 -10.72
CA ASP A 87 -5.22 -20.07 -9.42
C ASP A 87 -5.69 -18.61 -9.54
N LEU A 88 -6.80 -18.27 -8.87
CA LEU A 88 -7.36 -16.91 -8.90
C LEU A 88 -6.47 -15.92 -8.14
N GLU A 89 -5.69 -16.36 -7.15
CA GLU A 89 -4.74 -15.49 -6.45
C GLU A 89 -3.63 -15.04 -7.42
N ARG A 90 -3.12 -15.95 -8.25
CA ARG A 90 -2.18 -15.60 -9.33
C ARG A 90 -2.81 -14.68 -10.38
N ILE A 91 -4.06 -14.91 -10.78
CA ILE A 91 -4.77 -13.99 -11.67
C ILE A 91 -4.82 -12.59 -11.05
N ALA A 92 -5.13 -12.47 -9.76
CA ALA A 92 -5.18 -11.19 -9.07
C ALA A 92 -3.80 -10.48 -9.09
N PHE A 93 -2.70 -11.20 -8.78
CA PHE A 93 -1.35 -10.65 -8.89
C PHE A 93 -1.03 -10.17 -10.31
N PHE A 94 -1.36 -10.98 -11.32
CA PHE A 94 -1.15 -10.63 -12.72
C PHE A 94 -1.96 -9.39 -13.13
N VAL A 95 -3.23 -9.30 -12.75
CA VAL A 95 -4.12 -8.17 -13.04
C VAL A 95 -3.60 -6.88 -12.42
N VAL A 96 -3.21 -6.90 -11.14
CA VAL A 96 -2.65 -5.71 -10.49
C VAL A 96 -1.32 -5.31 -11.15
N ALA A 97 -0.45 -6.26 -11.50
CA ALA A 97 0.81 -5.99 -12.19
C ALA A 97 0.58 -5.35 -13.58
N ALA A 98 -0.33 -5.91 -14.38
CA ALA A 98 -0.70 -5.38 -15.69
C ALA A 98 -1.34 -3.99 -15.59
N ALA A 99 -2.25 -3.78 -14.63
CA ALA A 99 -2.86 -2.48 -14.36
C ALA A 99 -1.80 -1.44 -13.94
N THR A 100 -0.80 -1.85 -13.15
CA THR A 100 0.31 -0.98 -12.71
C THR A 100 1.15 -0.57 -13.90
N LEU A 101 1.53 -1.51 -14.77
CA LEU A 101 2.28 -1.20 -16.00
C LEU A 101 1.50 -0.26 -16.91
N GLY A 102 0.22 -0.56 -17.20
CA GLY A 102 -0.62 0.29 -18.04
C GLY A 102 -0.78 1.70 -17.45
N SER A 103 -0.96 1.80 -16.14
CA SER A 103 -1.11 3.08 -15.46
C SER A 103 0.22 3.85 -15.31
N ALA A 104 1.36 3.16 -15.32
CA ALA A 104 2.68 3.79 -15.30
C ALA A 104 2.96 4.50 -16.62
N LEU A 105 2.40 4.00 -17.74
CA LEU A 105 2.48 4.67 -19.04
C LEU A 105 1.80 6.05 -19.03
N PHE A 106 0.74 6.27 -18.25
CA PHE A 106 0.11 7.59 -18.13
C PHE A 106 1.09 8.62 -17.58
N GLY A 107 1.81 8.27 -16.51
CA GLY A 107 2.87 9.12 -15.96
C GLY A 107 4.06 9.27 -16.91
N ALA A 108 4.46 8.19 -17.57
CA ALA A 108 5.59 8.20 -18.51
C ALA A 108 5.32 9.06 -19.75
N VAL A 109 4.11 8.99 -20.32
CA VAL A 109 3.71 9.83 -21.46
C VAL A 109 3.77 11.30 -21.07
N THR A 110 3.20 11.68 -19.93
CA THR A 110 3.27 13.07 -19.50
C THR A 110 4.70 13.51 -19.18
N GLY A 111 5.49 12.67 -18.51
CA GLY A 111 6.90 12.94 -18.25
C GLY A 111 7.73 13.11 -19.53
N SER A 112 7.42 12.36 -20.60
CA SER A 112 8.12 12.48 -21.89
C SER A 112 7.91 13.82 -22.61
N MET A 113 6.86 14.55 -22.24
CA MET A 113 6.52 15.86 -22.79
C MET A 113 7.07 17.01 -21.93
N TRP A 114 7.74 16.72 -20.82
CA TRP A 114 8.28 17.74 -19.91
C TRP A 114 9.34 18.61 -20.62
N GLY A 115 9.14 19.93 -20.58
CA GLY A 115 9.98 20.89 -21.32
C GLY A 115 9.63 21.01 -22.82
N ASN A 116 8.65 20.24 -23.31
CA ASN A 116 8.14 20.28 -24.68
C ASN A 116 6.62 20.52 -24.69
N GLY A 117 6.19 21.66 -24.14
CA GLY A 117 4.77 22.03 -24.01
C GLY A 117 4.08 21.49 -22.76
N HIS A 118 4.81 20.81 -21.87
CA HIS A 118 4.35 20.42 -20.54
C HIS A 118 5.32 20.92 -19.46
N GLU A 119 4.78 21.48 -18.39
CA GLU A 119 5.55 22.02 -17.25
C GLU A 119 5.18 21.30 -15.96
N ALA A 120 6.07 21.37 -14.97
CA ALA A 120 5.79 20.84 -13.65
C ALA A 120 4.71 21.68 -12.96
N PHE A 121 3.78 21.02 -12.28
CA PHE A 121 2.74 21.66 -11.46
C PHE A 121 2.43 20.79 -10.25
N LEU A 122 1.83 21.38 -9.23
CA LEU A 122 1.26 20.63 -8.11
C LEU A 122 -0.17 20.26 -8.45
N ALA A 123 -0.52 18.97 -8.32
CA ALA A 123 -1.85 18.48 -8.71
C ALA A 123 -2.96 19.19 -7.95
N GLU A 124 -2.67 19.61 -6.71
CA GLU A 124 -3.59 20.32 -5.84
C GLU A 124 -3.87 21.76 -6.30
N ASP A 125 -3.03 22.33 -7.16
CA ASP A 125 -3.27 23.67 -7.70
C ASP A 125 -4.31 23.63 -8.84
N LEU A 126 -4.54 22.45 -9.44
CA LEU A 126 -5.52 22.27 -10.51
C LEU A 126 -6.95 21.95 -10.02
N ILE A 127 -7.18 21.86 -8.71
CA ILE A 127 -8.44 21.35 -8.14
C ILE A 127 -9.66 22.19 -8.53
N ARG A 128 -9.47 23.51 -8.71
CA ARG A 128 -10.49 24.49 -9.13
C ARG A 128 -10.34 24.94 -10.58
N GLU A 129 -9.35 24.42 -11.29
CA GLU A 129 -9.16 24.76 -12.70
C GLU A 129 -10.31 24.15 -13.53
N PRO A 130 -11.14 24.97 -14.19
CA PRO A 130 -12.34 24.49 -14.89
C PRO A 130 -11.98 23.66 -16.12
N THR A 131 -10.84 23.94 -16.76
CA THR A 131 -10.37 23.28 -17.97
C THR A 131 -8.98 22.70 -17.76
N LYS A 132 -8.88 21.37 -17.85
CA LYS A 132 -7.62 20.65 -17.70
C LYS A 132 -7.21 20.06 -19.04
N THR A 133 -5.92 20.14 -19.35
CA THR A 133 -5.36 19.47 -20.53
C THR A 133 -5.35 17.95 -20.34
N PRO A 134 -5.32 17.15 -21.44
CA PRO A 134 -5.19 15.70 -21.35
C PRO A 134 -3.96 15.25 -20.54
N LEU A 135 -2.83 15.98 -20.63
CA LEU A 135 -1.61 15.67 -19.88
C LEU A 135 -1.77 15.89 -18.36
N GLN A 136 -2.45 16.97 -17.97
CA GLN A 136 -2.79 17.23 -16.57
C GLN A 136 -3.76 16.17 -16.03
N LEU A 137 -4.78 15.80 -16.80
CA LEU A 137 -5.72 14.73 -16.46
C LEU A 137 -5.01 13.38 -16.34
N ALA A 138 -4.03 13.09 -17.20
CA ALA A 138 -3.22 11.89 -17.13
C ALA A 138 -2.39 11.81 -15.84
N ILE A 139 -1.79 12.92 -15.38
CA ILE A 139 -1.10 13.00 -14.09
C ILE A 139 -2.08 12.78 -12.93
N ILE A 140 -3.23 13.47 -12.94
CA ILE A 140 -4.23 13.31 -11.87
C ILE A 140 -4.67 11.84 -11.78
N GLY A 141 -4.99 11.21 -12.92
CA GLY A 141 -5.31 9.80 -12.98
C GLY A 141 -4.17 8.91 -12.47
N HIS A 142 -2.95 9.13 -12.96
CA HIS A 142 -1.75 8.39 -12.53
C HIS A 142 -1.56 8.42 -11.01
N LEU A 143 -1.65 9.60 -10.39
CA LEU A 143 -1.48 9.77 -8.94
C LEU A 143 -2.51 8.94 -8.15
N HIS A 144 -3.78 8.96 -8.56
CA HIS A 144 -4.85 8.24 -7.86
C HIS A 144 -4.68 6.72 -8.01
N ILE A 145 -4.48 6.23 -9.23
CA ILE A 145 -4.44 4.79 -9.49
C ILE A 145 -3.19 4.13 -8.92
N MET A 146 -2.04 4.81 -8.90
CA MET A 146 -0.79 4.23 -8.40
C MET A 146 -0.94 3.83 -6.94
N LEU A 147 -1.48 4.71 -6.09
CA LEU A 147 -1.63 4.41 -4.68
C LEU A 147 -2.66 3.30 -4.43
N THR A 148 -3.76 3.31 -5.19
CA THR A 148 -4.76 2.22 -5.13
C THR A 148 -4.18 0.88 -5.55
N LEU A 149 -3.35 0.84 -6.60
CA LEU A 149 -2.71 -0.40 -7.06
C LEU A 149 -1.62 -0.88 -6.11
N ILE A 150 -0.90 0.03 -5.43
CA ILE A 150 0.01 -0.35 -4.35
C ILE A 150 -0.76 -1.00 -3.20
N ALA A 151 -1.87 -0.39 -2.76
CA ALA A 151 -2.73 -0.97 -1.73
C ALA A 151 -3.30 -2.34 -2.15
N ALA A 152 -3.71 -2.48 -3.42
CA ALA A 152 -4.21 -3.71 -3.99
C ALA A 152 -3.14 -4.82 -4.01
N MET A 153 -1.91 -4.49 -4.42
CA MET A 153 -0.78 -5.40 -4.38
C MET A 153 -0.43 -5.79 -2.94
N LEU A 154 -0.44 -4.83 -2.02
CA LEU A 154 -0.18 -5.07 -0.61
C LEU A 154 -1.21 -6.01 0.01
N LEU A 155 -2.49 -5.85 -0.33
CA LEU A 155 -3.56 -6.76 0.09
C LEU A 155 -3.26 -8.21 -0.31
N LEU A 156 -2.80 -8.44 -1.55
CA LEU A 156 -2.43 -9.78 -2.04
C LEU A 156 -1.18 -10.31 -1.33
N ILE A 157 -0.17 -9.46 -1.10
CA ILE A 157 1.03 -9.80 -0.33
C ILE A 157 0.67 -10.24 1.09
N LEU A 158 -0.19 -9.48 1.78
CA LEU A 158 -0.68 -9.86 3.11
C LEU A 158 -1.49 -11.15 3.08
N GLY A 159 -2.29 -11.35 2.03
CA GLY A 159 -2.99 -12.62 1.76
C GLY A 159 -2.03 -13.81 1.72
N LYS A 160 -0.91 -13.70 1.00
CA LYS A 160 0.14 -14.73 1.02
C LYS A 160 0.79 -14.87 2.40
N TRP A 161 1.09 -13.76 3.05
CA TRP A 161 1.78 -13.72 4.34
C TRP A 161 1.02 -14.44 5.46
N VAL A 162 -0.31 -14.28 5.52
CA VAL A 162 -1.17 -14.99 6.50
C VAL A 162 -1.70 -16.33 5.95
N ASN A 163 -1.30 -16.71 4.74
CA ASN A 163 -1.78 -17.90 4.04
C ASN A 163 -3.33 -17.96 3.92
N PHE A 164 -3.89 -16.87 3.39
CA PHE A 164 -5.31 -16.69 3.17
C PHE A 164 -5.89 -17.78 2.27
N ARG A 165 -6.92 -18.49 2.76
CA ARG A 165 -7.52 -19.64 2.09
C ARG A 165 -8.96 -19.89 2.53
N GLY A 166 -9.61 -20.87 1.92
CA GLY A 166 -10.95 -21.31 2.24
C GLY A 166 -12.04 -20.41 1.67
N LYS A 167 -13.25 -20.50 2.25
CA LYS A 167 -14.45 -19.82 1.72
C LYS A 167 -14.26 -18.30 1.57
N LEU A 168 -13.61 -17.66 2.54
CA LEU A 168 -13.38 -16.21 2.51
C LEU A 168 -12.46 -15.82 1.33
N GLN A 169 -11.40 -16.59 1.08
CA GLN A 169 -10.50 -16.35 -0.06
C GLN A 169 -11.21 -16.57 -1.40
N LYS A 170 -12.06 -17.61 -1.49
CA LYS A 170 -12.85 -17.92 -2.71
C LYS A 170 -13.83 -16.80 -3.10
N TRP A 171 -14.35 -16.06 -2.13
CA TRP A 171 -15.13 -14.83 -2.39
C TRP A 171 -14.24 -13.62 -2.65
N ALA A 172 -13.15 -13.47 -1.91
CA ALA A 172 -12.27 -12.30 -2.01
C ALA A 172 -11.58 -12.20 -3.38
N MET A 173 -11.08 -13.30 -3.96
CA MET A 173 -10.29 -13.23 -5.20
C MET A 173 -11.08 -12.70 -6.41
N PRO A 174 -12.31 -13.20 -6.72
CA PRO A 174 -13.12 -12.62 -7.80
C PRO A 174 -13.45 -11.15 -7.59
N LEU A 175 -13.81 -10.75 -6.35
CA LEU A 175 -14.10 -9.37 -6.00
C LEU A 175 -12.88 -8.48 -6.21
N MET A 176 -11.71 -8.96 -5.79
CA MET A 176 -10.44 -8.27 -5.94
C MET A 176 -10.07 -8.05 -7.42
N ILE A 177 -10.16 -9.11 -8.23
CA ILE A 177 -9.88 -9.05 -9.68
C ILE A 177 -10.82 -8.06 -10.36
N THR A 178 -12.13 -8.24 -10.14
CA THR A 178 -13.17 -7.44 -10.81
C THR A 178 -13.07 -5.99 -10.38
N GLY A 179 -12.95 -5.74 -9.08
CA GLY A 179 -12.80 -4.40 -8.53
C GLY A 179 -11.56 -3.68 -9.07
N THR A 180 -10.41 -4.34 -9.08
CA THR A 180 -9.16 -3.77 -9.64
C THR A 180 -9.32 -3.39 -11.11
N ILE A 181 -9.95 -4.25 -11.93
CA ILE A 181 -10.20 -3.94 -13.34
C ILE A 181 -11.10 -2.72 -13.49
N ILE A 182 -12.23 -2.67 -12.76
CA ILE A 182 -13.18 -1.56 -12.83
C ILE A 182 -12.52 -0.25 -12.38
N ILE A 183 -11.77 -0.24 -11.27
CA ILE A 183 -11.05 0.95 -10.80
C ILE A 183 -10.06 1.42 -11.87
N THR A 184 -9.27 0.50 -12.43
CA THR A 184 -8.25 0.82 -13.44
C THR A 184 -8.89 1.46 -14.67
N LEU A 185 -9.96 0.86 -15.21
CA LEU A 185 -10.69 1.41 -16.35
C LEU A 185 -11.37 2.74 -16.02
N GLY A 186 -11.89 2.90 -14.79
CA GLY A 186 -12.47 4.15 -14.30
C GLY A 186 -11.45 5.28 -14.21
N VAL A 187 -10.22 5.00 -13.81
CA VAL A 187 -9.16 6.02 -13.79
C VAL A 187 -8.68 6.34 -15.21
N TRP A 188 -8.51 5.33 -16.07
CA TRP A 188 -8.10 5.56 -17.45
C TRP A 188 -9.13 6.37 -18.24
N SER A 189 -10.41 6.27 -17.87
CA SER A 189 -11.49 7.07 -18.45
C SER A 189 -11.51 8.53 -17.98
N ILE A 190 -10.67 8.96 -17.03
CA ILE A 190 -10.59 10.38 -16.62
C ILE A 190 -10.23 11.30 -17.79
N ILE A 191 -9.34 10.85 -18.69
CA ILE A 191 -8.92 11.65 -19.86
C ILE A 191 -10.10 11.92 -20.81
N PRO A 192 -10.88 10.91 -21.26
CA PRO A 192 -12.03 11.15 -22.13
C PRO A 192 -13.33 11.54 -21.41
N TYR A 193 -13.53 11.15 -20.15
CA TYR A 193 -14.81 11.19 -19.43
C TYR A 193 -14.67 11.55 -17.93
N GLN A 194 -14.04 12.70 -17.63
CA GLN A 194 -13.77 13.16 -16.25
C GLN A 194 -14.99 13.12 -15.30
N PRO A 195 -16.21 13.56 -15.67
CA PRO A 195 -17.33 13.60 -14.73
C PRO A 195 -17.79 12.22 -14.25
N THR A 196 -17.67 11.20 -15.09
CA THR A 196 -18.20 9.85 -14.82
C THR A 196 -17.16 8.90 -14.23
N ALA A 197 -15.88 9.24 -14.37
CA ALA A 197 -14.76 8.45 -13.87
C ALA A 197 -14.87 8.12 -12.37
N HIS A 198 -15.21 9.11 -11.53
CA HIS A 198 -15.34 8.92 -10.08
C HIS A 198 -16.44 7.91 -9.71
N LEU A 199 -17.56 7.90 -10.44
CA LEU A 199 -18.62 6.91 -10.23
C LEU A 199 -18.11 5.49 -10.51
N ILE A 200 -17.39 5.29 -11.62
CA ILE A 200 -16.83 3.99 -12.00
C ILE A 200 -15.80 3.53 -10.95
N ILE A 201 -14.92 4.43 -10.51
CA ILE A 201 -13.90 4.16 -9.49
C ILE A 201 -14.56 3.72 -8.18
N ASN A 202 -15.62 4.41 -7.75
CA ASN A 202 -16.35 4.06 -6.53
C ASN A 202 -17.01 2.68 -6.63
N VAL A 203 -17.62 2.36 -7.77
CA VAL A 203 -18.20 1.04 -8.05
C VAL A 203 -17.13 -0.06 -7.98
N GLY A 204 -15.94 0.19 -8.52
CA GLY A 204 -14.83 -0.76 -8.47
C GLY A 204 -14.17 -0.87 -7.07
N SER A 205 -14.18 0.20 -6.29
CA SER A 205 -13.58 0.24 -4.94
C SER A 205 -14.36 -0.59 -3.93
N PHE A 206 -15.70 -0.62 -4.04
CA PHE A 206 -16.56 -1.38 -3.15
C PHE A 206 -16.19 -2.89 -3.05
N PRO A 207 -16.07 -3.66 -4.15
CA PRO A 207 -15.67 -5.07 -4.07
C PRO A 207 -14.24 -5.27 -3.55
N VAL A 208 -13.31 -4.35 -3.83
CA VAL A 208 -11.94 -4.41 -3.26
C VAL A 208 -11.96 -4.23 -1.73
N LEU A 209 -12.76 -3.29 -1.22
CA LEU A 209 -12.94 -3.08 0.22
C LEU A 209 -13.56 -4.30 0.91
N ILE A 210 -14.52 -4.97 0.26
CA ILE A 210 -15.06 -6.24 0.76
C ILE A 210 -13.95 -7.31 0.80
N ALA A 211 -13.17 -7.47 -0.27
CA ALA A 211 -12.07 -8.44 -0.31
C ALA A 211 -11.05 -8.17 0.82
N ALA A 212 -10.73 -6.91 1.09
CA ALA A 212 -9.89 -6.48 2.20
C ALA A 212 -10.49 -6.86 3.57
N LEU A 213 -11.78 -6.60 3.78
CA LEU A 213 -12.47 -6.99 5.01
C LEU A 213 -12.45 -8.52 5.23
N LEU A 214 -12.66 -9.31 4.17
CA LEU A 214 -12.61 -10.77 4.26
C LEU A 214 -11.22 -11.26 4.69
N LEU A 215 -10.14 -10.61 4.21
CA LEU A 215 -8.77 -10.91 4.66
C LEU A 215 -8.58 -10.56 6.14
N VAL A 216 -9.03 -9.39 6.58
CA VAL A 216 -8.92 -8.97 8.00
C VAL A 216 -9.64 -9.96 8.91
N ILE A 217 -10.87 -10.35 8.56
CA ILE A 217 -11.64 -11.35 9.31
C ILE A 217 -10.89 -12.68 9.38
N PHE A 218 -10.31 -13.13 8.26
CA PHE A 218 -9.53 -14.37 8.24
C PHE A 218 -8.28 -14.27 9.14
N GLY A 219 -7.49 -13.21 8.98
CA GLY A 219 -6.23 -13.03 9.69
C GLY A 219 -6.41 -12.93 11.20
N TRP A 220 -7.39 -12.15 11.68
CA TRP A 220 -7.69 -12.08 13.11
C TRP A 220 -8.21 -13.41 13.67
N ARG A 221 -9.04 -14.14 12.92
CA ARG A 221 -9.48 -15.49 13.32
C ARG A 221 -8.31 -16.47 13.39
N GLN A 222 -7.37 -16.39 12.47
CA GLN A 222 -6.17 -17.23 12.47
C GLN A 222 -5.29 -16.91 13.67
N GLN A 223 -5.03 -15.62 13.93
CA GLN A 223 -4.20 -15.19 15.05
C GLN A 223 -4.80 -15.60 16.41
N MET A 224 -6.10 -15.38 16.58
CA MET A 224 -6.84 -15.86 17.75
C MET A 224 -6.69 -17.38 17.92
N ARG A 225 -6.92 -18.17 16.87
CA ARG A 225 -6.82 -19.64 16.94
C ARG A 225 -5.40 -20.10 17.30
N LYS A 226 -4.38 -19.48 16.72
CA LYS A 226 -2.97 -19.77 17.00
C LYS A 226 -2.65 -19.52 18.48
N TYR A 227 -3.02 -18.35 19.01
CA TYR A 227 -2.83 -18.02 20.41
C TYR A 227 -3.52 -19.03 21.36
N LEU A 228 -4.78 -19.37 21.08
CA LEU A 228 -5.52 -20.32 21.91
C LEU A 228 -4.90 -21.72 21.90
N ALA A 229 -4.40 -22.16 20.74
CA ALA A 229 -3.69 -23.42 20.60
C ALA A 229 -2.34 -23.41 21.34
N GLU A 230 -1.54 -22.36 21.19
CA GLU A 230 -0.26 -22.18 21.89
C GLU A 230 -0.42 -22.16 23.43
N LYS A 231 -1.56 -21.67 23.92
CA LYS A 231 -1.89 -21.64 25.35
C LYS A 231 -2.71 -22.84 25.84
N ALA A 232 -3.02 -23.79 24.96
CA ALA A 232 -3.86 -24.95 25.25
C ALA A 232 -5.22 -24.58 25.90
N ILE A 233 -5.82 -23.46 25.49
CA ILE A 233 -7.09 -22.96 26.04
C ILE A 233 -8.26 -23.66 25.32
N ALA A 234 -8.86 -24.66 25.96
CA ALA A 234 -9.97 -25.42 25.37
C ALA A 234 -11.32 -24.67 25.38
N LYS A 235 -11.57 -23.83 26.40
CA LYS A 235 -12.81 -23.06 26.55
C LYS A 235 -12.49 -21.56 26.67
N PRO A 236 -12.24 -20.87 25.54
CA PRO A 236 -11.81 -19.48 25.57
C PRO A 236 -12.93 -18.56 26.04
N THR A 237 -12.62 -17.69 27.00
CA THR A 237 -13.47 -16.56 27.38
C THR A 237 -13.47 -15.48 26.29
N PHE A 238 -14.33 -14.47 26.41
CA PHE A 238 -14.29 -13.31 25.52
C PHE A 238 -12.93 -12.60 25.59
N GLY A 239 -12.36 -12.45 26.80
CA GLY A 239 -11.04 -11.85 27.01
C GLY A 239 -9.92 -12.62 26.31
N ASP A 240 -9.91 -13.95 26.40
CA ASP A 240 -8.90 -14.79 25.74
C ASP A 240 -8.91 -14.62 24.22
N ARG A 241 -10.11 -14.46 23.64
CA ARG A 241 -10.26 -14.22 22.20
C ARG A 241 -9.71 -12.85 21.81
N LEU A 242 -10.05 -11.80 22.57
CA LEU A 242 -9.56 -10.46 22.31
C LEU A 242 -8.03 -10.39 22.43
N ILE A 243 -7.47 -10.97 23.51
CA ILE A 243 -6.02 -11.07 23.71
C ILE A 243 -5.38 -11.82 22.55
N GLY A 244 -5.96 -12.94 22.11
CA GLY A 244 -5.42 -13.69 20.97
C GLY A 244 -5.34 -12.88 19.67
N ILE A 245 -6.29 -11.97 19.44
CA ILE A 245 -6.27 -11.07 18.28
C ILE A 245 -5.19 -10.00 18.40
N ILE A 246 -4.92 -9.48 19.60
CA ILE A 246 -3.96 -8.38 19.80
C ILE A 246 -2.56 -8.86 20.22
N HIS A 247 -2.39 -10.16 20.47
CA HIS A 247 -1.16 -10.71 21.06
C HIS A 247 0.09 -10.46 20.22
N ASP A 248 0.00 -10.54 18.89
CA ASP A 248 1.11 -10.24 17.98
C ASP A 248 0.86 -8.87 17.32
N PRO A 249 1.53 -7.80 17.76
CA PRO A 249 1.25 -6.46 17.26
C PRO A 249 1.68 -6.26 15.80
N LEU A 250 2.61 -7.06 15.25
CA LEU A 250 2.96 -6.89 13.83
C LEU A 250 1.82 -7.37 12.93
N LYS A 251 1.26 -8.54 13.25
CA LYS A 251 0.14 -9.15 12.51
C LYS A 251 -1.15 -8.38 12.76
N PHE A 252 -1.45 -8.10 14.03
CA PHE A 252 -2.60 -7.28 14.42
C PHE A 252 -2.53 -5.92 13.75
N GLY A 253 -1.39 -5.21 13.89
CA GLY A 253 -1.20 -3.86 13.37
C GLY A 253 -1.37 -3.79 11.86
N ALA A 254 -0.77 -4.70 11.10
CA ALA A 254 -0.88 -4.70 9.64
C ALA A 254 -2.35 -4.84 9.17
N LEU A 255 -3.15 -5.66 9.84
CA LEU A 255 -4.58 -5.82 9.55
C LEU A 255 -5.44 -4.70 10.14
N TRP A 256 -5.08 -4.19 11.32
CA TRP A 256 -5.73 -3.07 11.97
C TRP A 256 -5.63 -1.81 11.14
N GLN A 257 -4.47 -1.50 10.57
CA GLN A 257 -4.27 -0.36 9.68
C GLN A 257 -5.23 -0.38 8.47
N MET A 258 -5.58 -1.56 7.95
CA MET A 258 -6.59 -1.71 6.88
C MET A 258 -8.01 -1.39 7.35
N VAL A 259 -8.30 -1.52 8.64
CA VAL A 259 -9.57 -1.10 9.23
C VAL A 259 -9.50 0.39 9.57
N PHE A 260 -8.42 0.82 10.20
CA PHE A 260 -8.17 2.17 10.65
C PHE A 260 -8.23 3.19 9.51
N MET A 261 -7.72 2.84 8.32
CA MET A 261 -7.83 3.69 7.13
C MET A 261 -9.27 4.10 6.82
N ASN A 262 -10.28 3.30 7.20
CA ASN A 262 -11.66 3.67 6.95
C ASN A 262 -12.08 4.89 7.75
N PHE A 263 -11.53 5.08 8.95
CA PHE A 263 -11.87 6.22 9.80
C PHE A 263 -11.18 7.51 9.39
N VAL A 264 -9.92 7.43 8.96
CA VAL A 264 -9.10 8.62 8.66
C VAL A 264 -8.94 8.92 7.18
N VAL A 265 -9.26 7.97 6.29
CA VAL A 265 -9.20 8.15 4.83
C VAL A 265 -10.58 7.90 4.22
N THR A 266 -11.10 6.67 4.25
CA THR A 266 -12.30 6.30 3.45
C THR A 266 -13.54 7.12 3.81
N LEU A 267 -13.91 7.17 5.10
CA LEU A 267 -15.11 7.90 5.54
C LEU A 267 -14.96 9.41 5.32
N VAL A 268 -13.77 9.96 5.59
CA VAL A 268 -13.46 11.37 5.36
C VAL A 268 -13.53 11.70 3.86
N GLY A 269 -12.93 10.87 3.01
CA GLY A 269 -12.94 11.04 1.56
C GLY A 269 -14.34 10.93 0.96
N ILE A 270 -15.15 9.95 1.39
CA ILE A 270 -16.55 9.83 0.96
C ILE A 270 -17.35 11.05 1.40
N PHE A 271 -17.19 11.48 2.65
CA PHE A 271 -17.85 12.69 3.15
C PHE A 271 -17.46 13.93 2.33
N MET A 272 -16.16 14.09 2.04
CA MET A 272 -15.65 15.15 1.18
C MET A 272 -16.23 15.10 -0.22
N ALA A 273 -16.29 13.93 -0.85
CA ALA A 273 -16.83 13.77 -2.18
C ALA A 273 -18.33 14.09 -2.25
N VAL A 274 -19.11 13.63 -1.26
CA VAL A 274 -20.57 13.88 -1.19
C VAL A 274 -20.87 15.35 -0.90
N LYS A 275 -20.04 16.03 -0.11
CA LYS A 275 -20.23 17.43 0.29
C LYS A 275 -19.31 18.40 -0.44
N LEU A 276 -18.73 17.99 -1.57
CA LEU A 276 -17.70 18.75 -2.26
C LEU A 276 -18.19 20.15 -2.62
N ASP A 277 -19.29 20.24 -3.36
CA ASP A 277 -19.83 21.51 -3.83
C ASP A 277 -20.53 22.32 -2.73
N GLU A 278 -21.10 21.64 -1.74
CA GLU A 278 -21.87 22.26 -0.66
C GLU A 278 -20.98 22.89 0.44
N ILE A 279 -19.85 22.25 0.77
CA ILE A 279 -19.01 22.63 1.92
C ILE A 279 -17.60 23.00 1.47
N PHE A 280 -16.92 22.13 0.72
CA PHE A 280 -15.48 22.28 0.50
C PHE A 280 -15.15 23.28 -0.61
N ARG A 281 -15.97 23.34 -1.66
CA ARG A 281 -15.80 24.25 -2.80
C ARG A 281 -16.11 25.71 -2.44
N VAL A 282 -16.95 25.93 -1.41
CA VAL A 282 -17.29 27.27 -0.90
C VAL A 282 -16.27 27.81 0.12
N TRP A 283 -15.43 26.96 0.71
CA TRP A 283 -14.34 27.40 1.57
C TRP A 283 -13.19 28.05 0.78
N PRO A 284 -12.29 28.79 1.46
CA PRO A 284 -11.05 29.25 0.86
C PRO A 284 -10.29 28.07 0.22
N ALA A 285 -9.75 28.28 -0.99
CA ALA A 285 -9.09 27.23 -1.78
C ALA A 285 -7.96 26.51 -1.00
N ARG A 286 -7.31 27.23 -0.10
CA ARG A 286 -6.30 26.68 0.81
C ARG A 286 -6.82 25.52 1.66
N GLU A 287 -8.05 25.61 2.18
CA GLU A 287 -8.60 24.57 3.06
C GLU A 287 -8.95 23.30 2.28
N GLU A 288 -9.52 23.44 1.09
CA GLU A 288 -9.74 22.32 0.18
C GLU A 288 -8.42 21.65 -0.22
N ARG A 289 -7.39 22.46 -0.52
CA ARG A 289 -6.03 21.97 -0.84
C ARG A 289 -5.41 21.21 0.33
N ILE A 290 -5.52 21.70 1.56
CA ILE A 290 -5.03 21.01 2.77
C ILE A 290 -5.74 19.65 2.92
N ALA A 291 -7.07 19.63 2.80
CA ALA A 291 -7.87 18.42 2.96
C ALA A 291 -7.54 17.36 1.88
N LEU A 292 -7.41 17.78 0.62
CA LEU A 292 -7.01 16.89 -0.47
C LEU A 292 -5.58 16.38 -0.29
N THR A 293 -4.63 17.25 0.06
CA THR A 293 -3.24 16.85 0.30
C THR A 293 -3.16 15.83 1.44
N GLY A 294 -3.75 16.15 2.59
CA GLY A 294 -3.70 15.31 3.78
C GLY A 294 -4.26 13.91 3.54
N HIS A 295 -5.41 13.82 2.85
CA HIS A 295 -6.09 12.57 2.57
C HIS A 295 -5.20 11.52 1.87
N TRP A 296 -4.51 11.94 0.80
CA TRP A 296 -3.59 11.07 0.06
C TRP A 296 -2.33 10.71 0.86
N HIS A 297 -1.79 11.67 1.61
CA HIS A 297 -0.58 11.46 2.41
C HIS A 297 -0.86 10.50 3.57
N ILE A 298 -2.00 10.60 4.25
CA ILE A 298 -2.41 9.64 5.28
C ILE A 298 -2.53 8.24 4.68
N LEU A 299 -3.20 8.08 3.52
CA LEU A 299 -3.32 6.77 2.87
C LEU A 299 -1.94 6.16 2.55
N SER A 300 -1.03 6.97 2.01
CA SER A 300 0.34 6.53 1.74
C SER A 300 1.10 6.17 3.00
N GLY A 301 0.92 6.92 4.08
CA GLY A 301 1.50 6.65 5.40
C GLY A 301 1.00 5.35 5.99
N ILE A 302 -0.30 5.08 5.89
CA ILE A 302 -0.91 3.81 6.33
C ILE A 302 -0.32 2.63 5.55
N ILE A 303 -0.23 2.74 4.22
CA ILE A 303 0.39 1.73 3.36
C ILE A 303 1.84 1.46 3.80
N ALA A 304 2.61 2.53 4.04
CA ALA A 304 3.99 2.43 4.52
C ALA A 304 4.06 1.76 5.90
N THR A 305 3.16 2.09 6.83
CA THR A 305 3.06 1.46 8.15
C THR A 305 2.78 -0.04 8.05
N ILE A 306 1.85 -0.46 7.19
CA ILE A 306 1.57 -1.87 6.93
C ILE A 306 2.82 -2.57 6.38
N ILE A 307 3.50 -1.97 5.39
CA ILE A 307 4.73 -2.51 4.82
C ILE A 307 5.82 -2.61 5.89
N LEU A 308 5.95 -1.64 6.80
CA LEU A 308 6.92 -1.64 7.88
C LEU A 308 6.66 -2.77 8.88
N LEU A 309 5.40 -2.96 9.30
CA LEU A 309 5.01 -4.05 10.20
C LEU A 309 5.24 -5.42 9.56
N TYR A 310 4.88 -5.57 8.29
CA TYR A 310 5.18 -6.75 7.50
C TYR A 310 6.70 -6.99 7.38
N TYR A 311 7.46 -5.94 7.05
CA TYR A 311 8.92 -6.01 6.90
C TYR A 311 9.58 -6.40 8.22
N ALA A 312 9.14 -5.83 9.35
CA ALA A 312 9.66 -6.15 10.67
C ALA A 312 9.45 -7.63 11.05
N ASP A 313 8.35 -8.25 10.59
CA ASP A 313 8.10 -9.66 10.76
C ASP A 313 9.04 -10.53 9.92
N ILE A 314 9.23 -10.20 8.64
CA ILE A 314 10.13 -10.99 7.77
C ILE A 314 11.62 -10.74 8.08
N ALA A 315 11.96 -9.55 8.53
CA ALA A 315 13.24 -9.21 9.14
C ALA A 315 13.40 -9.86 10.53
N GLY A 316 12.32 -10.49 11.03
CA GLY A 316 12.17 -11.38 12.19
C GLY A 316 12.65 -10.83 13.50
N LEU A 317 12.09 -9.67 13.84
CA LEU A 317 11.94 -9.27 15.23
C LEU A 317 11.18 -10.35 16.01
N LYS A 318 11.71 -10.73 17.18
CA LYS A 318 11.14 -11.76 18.06
C LYS A 318 10.98 -11.23 19.49
N GLY A 319 10.15 -11.92 20.28
CA GLY A 319 10.01 -11.68 21.73
C GLY A 319 9.59 -10.25 22.09
N LYS A 320 10.18 -9.69 23.15
CA LYS A 320 9.85 -8.35 23.66
C LYS A 320 10.13 -7.23 22.66
N VAL A 321 11.19 -7.34 21.86
CA VAL A 321 11.53 -6.32 20.85
C VAL A 321 10.42 -6.22 19.80
N ARG A 322 9.91 -7.35 19.33
CA ARG A 322 8.77 -7.42 18.42
C ARG A 322 7.54 -6.72 19.02
N GLN A 323 7.25 -7.00 20.29
CA GLN A 323 6.10 -6.44 20.99
C GLN A 323 6.19 -4.91 21.09
N VAL A 324 7.32 -4.41 21.61
CA VAL A 324 7.56 -2.97 21.78
C VAL A 324 7.56 -2.26 20.44
N PHE A 325 8.28 -2.78 19.44
CA PHE A 325 8.32 -2.20 18.11
C PHE A 325 6.92 -2.12 17.50
N GLY A 326 6.17 -3.23 17.48
CA GLY A 326 4.83 -3.26 16.89
C GLY A 326 3.87 -2.27 17.53
N TRP A 327 3.82 -2.22 18.87
CA TRP A 327 2.93 -1.28 19.57
C TRP A 327 3.35 0.17 19.43
N ILE A 328 4.65 0.47 19.40
CA ILE A 328 5.14 1.82 19.08
C ILE A 328 4.64 2.22 17.69
N ILE A 329 4.83 1.37 16.68
CA ILE A 329 4.40 1.69 15.32
C ILE A 329 2.89 1.93 15.27
N ILE A 330 2.06 1.04 15.84
CA ILE A 330 0.60 1.19 15.83
C ILE A 330 0.15 2.48 16.53
N LEU A 331 0.54 2.67 17.79
CA LEU A 331 0.01 3.75 18.62
C LEU A 331 0.40 5.12 18.07
N PHE A 332 1.66 5.27 17.64
CA PHE A 332 2.16 6.55 17.16
C PHE A 332 1.78 6.82 15.70
N SER A 333 1.59 5.79 14.85
CA SER A 333 1.00 5.99 13.53
C SER A 333 -0.46 6.41 13.62
N ASP A 334 -1.25 5.76 14.48
CA ASP A 334 -2.66 6.09 14.67
C ASP A 334 -2.82 7.50 15.23
N LEU A 335 -2.00 7.87 16.20
CA LEU A 335 -1.95 9.22 16.75
C LEU A 335 -1.65 10.25 15.65
N ALA A 336 -0.62 9.99 14.84
CA ALA A 336 -0.24 10.89 13.75
C ALA A 336 -1.37 11.07 12.74
N PHE A 337 -1.90 9.98 12.22
CA PHE A 337 -2.89 10.00 11.14
C PHE A 337 -4.24 10.52 11.61
N ALA A 338 -4.66 10.22 12.84
CA ALA A 338 -5.85 10.81 13.43
C ALA A 338 -5.68 12.32 13.62
N ALA A 339 -4.53 12.77 14.11
CA ALA A 339 -4.26 14.20 14.28
C ALA A 339 -4.23 14.95 12.94
N VAL A 340 -3.60 14.40 11.91
CA VAL A 340 -3.60 14.99 10.56
C VAL A 340 -5.01 14.98 9.97
N SER A 341 -5.81 13.94 10.19
CA SER A 341 -7.20 13.91 9.71
C SER A 341 -8.06 14.99 10.40
N VAL A 342 -7.85 15.25 11.70
CA VAL A 342 -8.50 16.39 12.38
C VAL A 342 -7.97 17.73 11.84
N PHE A 343 -6.68 17.84 11.55
CA PHE A 343 -6.08 19.05 10.97
C PHE A 343 -6.66 19.37 9.58
N GLU A 344 -6.81 18.37 8.74
CA GLU A 344 -7.27 18.51 7.37
C GLU A 344 -8.77 18.84 7.32
N THR A 345 -9.53 18.39 8.31
CA THR A 345 -10.97 18.66 8.47
C THR A 345 -11.30 19.74 9.50
N LYS A 346 -10.30 20.45 10.05
CA LYS A 346 -10.44 21.38 11.20
C LYS A 346 -11.59 22.39 11.08
N ARG A 347 -11.85 22.85 9.86
CA ARG A 347 -12.89 23.83 9.52
C ARG A 347 -14.31 23.34 9.77
N LEU A 348 -14.52 22.03 9.92
CA LEU A 348 -15.79 21.45 10.36
C LEU A 348 -16.07 21.69 11.84
N PHE A 349 -15.03 21.92 12.64
CA PHE A 349 -15.13 21.98 14.11
C PHE A 349 -14.90 23.39 14.67
N VAL A 350 -14.06 24.19 14.00
CA VAL A 350 -13.63 25.51 14.50
C VAL A 350 -13.60 26.58 13.41
N SER A 351 -13.93 27.82 13.81
CA SER A 351 -13.87 28.99 12.93
C SER A 351 -12.42 29.44 12.68
N GLU A 352 -12.21 30.39 11.77
CA GLU A 352 -10.86 30.73 11.28
C GLU A 352 -10.09 31.48 12.34
N ALA A 353 -10.78 32.36 13.04
CA ALA A 353 -10.24 33.13 14.15
C ALA A 353 -9.90 32.25 15.37
N ALA A 354 -10.58 31.11 15.54
CA ALA A 354 -10.44 30.26 16.73
C ALA A 354 -9.60 29.00 16.51
N GLN A 355 -9.08 28.75 15.29
CA GLN A 355 -8.47 27.46 14.95
C GLN A 355 -7.09 27.21 15.57
N GLN A 356 -6.36 28.27 15.95
CA GLN A 356 -4.94 28.14 16.27
C GLN A 356 -4.64 27.18 17.44
N PRO A 357 -5.39 27.17 18.56
CA PRO A 357 -5.16 26.19 19.63
C PRO A 357 -5.35 24.74 19.17
N LEU A 358 -6.38 24.48 18.35
CA LEU A 358 -6.60 23.15 17.77
C LEU A 358 -5.43 22.78 16.85
N VAL A 359 -5.07 23.67 15.93
CA VAL A 359 -3.97 23.48 14.97
C VAL A 359 -2.66 23.17 15.69
N ASN A 360 -2.28 23.97 16.69
CA ASN A 360 -1.06 23.74 17.48
C ASN A 360 -1.06 22.35 18.12
N THR A 361 -2.20 21.95 18.68
CA THR A 361 -2.34 20.65 19.35
C THR A 361 -2.20 19.51 18.36
N VAL A 362 -2.96 19.51 17.26
CA VAL A 362 -2.96 18.40 16.30
C VAL A 362 -1.68 18.32 15.50
N VAL A 363 -1.02 19.45 15.20
CA VAL A 363 0.31 19.45 14.58
C VAL A 363 1.33 18.84 15.54
N LEU A 364 1.34 19.24 16.81
CA LEU A 364 2.24 18.67 17.81
C LEU A 364 2.04 17.15 17.96
N LEU A 365 0.78 16.69 18.05
CA LEU A 365 0.47 15.26 18.12
C LEU A 365 0.88 14.52 16.84
N GLY A 366 0.67 15.15 15.68
CA GLY A 366 1.14 14.69 14.37
C GLY A 366 2.65 14.47 14.34
N ASP A 367 3.41 15.48 14.76
CA ASP A 367 4.87 15.47 14.80
C ASP A 367 5.41 14.44 15.79
N ILE A 368 4.82 14.34 16.99
CA ILE A 368 5.20 13.31 17.98
C ILE A 368 4.95 11.91 17.40
N GLY A 369 3.79 11.70 16.78
CA GLY A 369 3.43 10.43 16.15
C GLY A 369 4.41 10.04 15.05
N LEU A 370 4.56 10.89 14.03
CA LEU A 370 5.44 10.64 12.89
C LEU A 370 6.91 10.55 13.30
N GLY A 371 7.38 11.46 14.15
CA GLY A 371 8.74 11.47 14.66
C GLY A 371 9.08 10.16 15.37
N THR A 372 8.17 9.63 16.18
CA THR A 372 8.37 8.36 16.90
C THR A 372 8.41 7.16 15.94
N VAL A 373 7.51 7.12 14.95
CA VAL A 373 7.52 6.08 13.90
C VAL A 373 8.83 6.12 13.10
N LEU A 374 9.31 7.30 12.72
CA LEU A 374 10.56 7.48 12.00
C LEU A 374 11.78 7.08 12.85
N LEU A 375 11.79 7.39 14.14
CA LEU A 375 12.83 6.93 15.05
C LEU A 375 12.84 5.41 15.19
N ALA A 376 11.68 4.77 15.28
CA ALA A 376 11.58 3.31 15.31
C ALA A 376 12.07 2.68 14.00
N LEU A 377 11.72 3.26 12.85
CA LEU A 377 12.24 2.85 11.55
C LEU A 377 13.78 3.02 11.48
N ALA A 378 14.31 4.17 11.91
CA ALA A 378 15.74 4.42 11.94
C ALA A 378 16.48 3.41 12.82
N ALA A 379 15.92 3.06 13.99
CA ALA A 379 16.48 2.02 14.85
C ALA A 379 16.47 0.64 14.17
N LEU A 380 15.38 0.29 13.46
CA LEU A 380 15.29 -0.96 12.69
C LEU A 380 16.35 -1.00 11.57
N MET A 381 16.49 0.09 10.82
CA MET A 381 17.48 0.20 9.74
C MET A 381 18.92 0.16 10.28
N GLY A 382 19.20 0.85 11.38
CA GLY A 382 20.49 0.79 12.07
C GLY A 382 20.83 -0.62 12.55
N TRP A 383 19.87 -1.33 13.11
CA TRP A 383 20.03 -2.73 13.48
C TRP A 383 20.35 -3.62 12.26
N ARG A 384 19.64 -3.43 11.14
CA ARG A 384 19.89 -4.17 9.90
C ARG A 384 21.26 -3.88 9.30
N LEU A 385 21.70 -2.63 9.35
CA LEU A 385 23.04 -2.25 8.90
C LEU A 385 24.12 -2.91 9.76
N ILE A 386 23.97 -2.88 11.09
CA ILE A 386 24.90 -3.56 12.01
C ILE A 386 24.91 -5.08 11.75
N ASP A 387 23.75 -5.68 11.50
CA ASP A 387 23.63 -7.11 11.19
C ASP A 387 24.42 -7.51 9.94
N LEU A 388 24.40 -6.67 8.90
CA LEU A 388 25.14 -6.91 7.65
C LEU A 388 26.65 -7.10 7.87
N PHE A 389 27.23 -6.41 8.86
CA PHE A 389 28.66 -6.50 9.17
C PHE A 389 29.01 -7.62 10.16
N LYS A 390 28.02 -8.38 10.68
CA LYS A 390 28.29 -9.53 11.55
C LYS A 390 28.68 -10.76 10.73
N LYS A 391 29.71 -11.49 11.19
CA LYS A 391 30.22 -12.73 10.55
C LYS A 391 29.16 -13.82 10.32
N LYS A 392 28.16 -13.90 11.21
CA LYS A 392 27.00 -14.79 11.12
C LYS A 392 25.72 -14.00 11.38
N GLY A 393 25.61 -12.84 10.72
CA GLY A 393 24.41 -12.02 10.76
C GLY A 393 23.23 -12.76 10.14
N ARG A 394 22.03 -12.23 10.33
CA ARG A 394 20.81 -12.79 9.75
C ARG A 394 20.86 -12.89 8.21
N TRP A 395 21.62 -11.99 7.57
CA TRP A 395 21.87 -12.03 6.13
C TRP A 395 22.36 -13.40 5.63
N THR A 396 23.09 -14.19 6.43
CA THR A 396 23.54 -15.54 6.02
C THR A 396 22.34 -16.47 5.83
N HIS A 397 21.41 -16.48 6.78
CA HIS A 397 20.18 -17.27 6.69
C HIS A 397 19.29 -16.81 5.53
N GLU A 398 19.19 -15.49 5.31
CA GLU A 398 18.40 -14.93 4.21
C GLU A 398 18.98 -15.27 2.83
N THR A 399 20.30 -15.44 2.74
CA THR A 399 20.98 -15.88 1.51
C THR A 399 20.74 -17.37 1.25
N GLU A 400 20.75 -18.20 2.30
CA GLU A 400 20.50 -19.65 2.20
C GLU A 400 19.02 -19.97 1.96
N HIS A 401 18.09 -19.13 2.45
CA HIS A 401 16.64 -19.33 2.35
C HIS A 401 15.96 -18.10 1.72
N PRO A 402 16.09 -17.91 0.39
CA PRO A 402 15.56 -16.72 -0.30
C PRO A 402 14.02 -16.67 -0.35
N SER A 403 13.34 -17.80 -0.12
CA SER A 403 11.89 -17.86 0.03
C SER A 403 11.46 -17.33 1.40
N LEU A 404 10.44 -16.46 1.42
CA LEU A 404 9.91 -15.94 2.68
C LEU A 404 9.11 -17.03 3.44
N PRO A 405 9.22 -17.11 4.78
CA PRO A 405 8.41 -18.02 5.56
C PRO A 405 6.93 -17.65 5.42
N VAL A 406 6.13 -18.59 4.92
CA VAL A 406 4.66 -18.49 4.85
C VAL A 406 4.09 -19.17 6.10
N GLU A 407 3.10 -18.57 6.76
CA GLU A 407 2.50 -19.20 7.93
C GLU A 407 1.79 -20.52 7.59
N GLU A 408 2.16 -21.57 8.32
CA GLU A 408 1.46 -22.85 8.33
C GLU A 408 0.16 -22.74 9.16
N GLU A 409 -0.88 -23.50 8.79
CA GLU A 409 -2.08 -23.54 9.64
C GLU A 409 -1.83 -24.41 10.86
N VAL A 410 -2.27 -23.92 12.03
CA VAL A 410 -2.61 -24.82 13.12
C VAL A 410 -3.90 -25.53 12.71
N LYS A 411 -3.79 -26.79 12.28
CA LYS A 411 -4.96 -27.65 12.05
C LYS A 411 -5.66 -27.86 13.39
N GLN A 412 -6.99 -27.73 13.39
CA GLN A 412 -7.82 -28.12 14.53
C GLN A 412 -7.95 -29.63 14.61
#